data_AF-A0ABC8J6Q1-F1
#
_entry.id   AF-A0ABC8J6Q1-F1
#
_cell.length_a   1.000
_cell.length_b   1.000
_cell.length_c   1.000
_cell.angle_alpha   90.00
_cell.angle_beta   90.00
_cell.angle_gamma   90.00
#
_symmetry.space_group_name_H-M   'P 1'
#
loop_
_entity.id
_entity.type
_entity.pdbx_description
1 polymer ?
#
loop_
_entity_poly.entity_id
_entity_poly.type
_entity_poly.pdbx_seq_one_letter_code
_entity_poly.pdbx_strand_id
1 'polypeptide(L)'
;MMIRQAAKKALGLTSRQSTPFSVGIFRSYHENVIDHYDNPRNVGSFDKNDPTVGTGLVGAPACGDVMKLQIKVDEKTGQIVDARFKTFGCGSAIASSSVATEWVKGKAMEEVLTIKNTEIAKHLSLPPVKLHCSMLAEDAIKAAVKDYKEKRVKTNGA
;
A
#
# COMPACT_ATOMS: atom_id res chain seq x y z
N MET A 1 23.72 -46.18 63.88
CA MET A 1 23.27 -47.51 64.32
C MET A 1 21.82 -47.70 63.86
N MET A 2 21.62 -48.56 62.84
CA MET A 2 20.40 -49.33 62.48
C MET A 2 19.03 -48.62 62.43
N ILE A 3 18.50 -48.29 61.24
CA ILE A 3 17.58 -49.09 60.37
C ILE A 3 16.23 -49.41 61.02
N ARG A 4 15.14 -48.92 60.38
CA ARG A 4 13.85 -49.61 60.05
C ARG A 4 12.95 -48.61 59.29
N GLN A 5 12.95 -48.64 57.95
CA GLN A 5 11.92 -49.24 57.08
C GLN A 5 10.46 -48.87 57.40
N ALA A 6 9.81 -48.16 56.47
CA ALA A 6 8.52 -48.57 55.90
C ALA A 6 8.29 -47.85 54.56
N ALA A 7 8.20 -48.64 53.49
CA ALA A 7 7.75 -48.22 52.16
C ALA A 7 6.24 -48.44 52.00
N LYS A 8 5.70 -47.92 50.89
CA LYS A 8 4.31 -47.97 50.33
C LYS A 8 3.59 -46.63 50.57
N LYS A 9 3.05 -45.94 49.55
CA LYS A 9 2.19 -46.47 48.48
C LYS A 9 2.12 -45.47 47.31
N ALA A 10 2.13 -46.01 46.09
CA ALA A 10 1.96 -45.32 44.82
C ALA A 10 0.58 -44.66 44.67
N LEU A 11 0.52 -43.59 43.85
CA LEU A 11 -0.59 -43.06 43.03
C LEU A 11 -0.18 -41.61 42.70
N GLY A 12 0.42 -41.29 41.55
CA GLY A 12 -0.24 -41.30 40.26
C GLY A 12 -0.99 -39.98 40.08
N LEU A 13 -0.38 -39.00 39.40
CA LEU A 13 -1.02 -38.08 38.42
C LEU A 13 -0.02 -37.00 38.00
N THR A 14 0.40 -37.16 36.76
CA THR A 14 1.10 -36.21 35.91
C THR A 14 0.29 -34.93 35.69
N SER A 15 1.02 -33.85 35.41
CA SER A 15 0.61 -32.73 34.54
C SER A 15 -0.61 -31.90 34.95
N ARG A 16 -0.36 -30.65 35.35
CA ARG A 16 -1.05 -29.51 34.75
C ARG A 16 -0.24 -28.22 34.88
N GLN A 17 0.53 -27.89 33.86
CA GLN A 17 0.86 -26.49 33.58
C GLN A 17 -0.43 -25.83 33.09
N SER A 18 -0.87 -24.79 33.79
CA SER A 18 -1.95 -23.91 33.32
C SER A 18 -1.44 -22.48 33.28
N THR A 19 -0.66 -22.17 32.25
CA THR A 19 -0.61 -20.78 31.78
C THR A 19 -1.84 -20.56 30.90
N PRO A 20 -2.74 -19.61 31.22
CA PRO A 20 -3.72 -19.17 30.25
C PRO A 20 -2.95 -18.27 29.27
N PHE A 21 -2.38 -18.86 28.23
CA PHE A 21 -1.93 -18.06 27.09
C PHE A 21 -3.19 -17.66 26.32
N SER A 22 -3.83 -16.60 26.79
CA SER A 22 -4.85 -15.88 26.05
C SER A 22 -4.17 -15.32 24.80
N VAL A 23 -4.17 -16.08 23.70
CA VAL A 23 -3.80 -15.54 22.38
C VAL A 23 -4.92 -14.58 22.00
N GLY A 24 -4.83 -13.35 22.51
CA GLY A 24 -5.56 -12.23 21.95
C GLY A 24 -5.09 -12.11 20.50
N ILE A 25 -6.00 -12.31 19.55
CA ILE A 25 -5.72 -12.02 18.14
C ILE A 25 -5.55 -10.50 18.06
N PHE A 26 -4.32 -10.02 18.20
CA PHE A 26 -3.98 -8.64 17.89
C PHE A 26 -4.17 -8.47 16.38
N ARG A 27 -5.21 -7.71 16.01
CA ARG A 27 -5.39 -7.27 14.62
C ARG A 27 -4.37 -6.17 14.35
N SER A 28 -3.15 -6.56 14.00
CA SER A 28 -2.10 -5.62 13.60
C SER A 28 -2.15 -5.36 12.09
N TYR A 29 -1.81 -4.14 11.70
CA TYR A 29 -1.47 -3.86 10.31
C TYR A 29 -0.16 -4.57 9.95
N HIS A 30 -0.01 -4.90 8.67
CA HIS A 30 1.26 -5.41 8.17
C HIS A 30 2.34 -4.33 8.29
N GLU A 31 3.59 -4.72 8.56
CA GLU A 31 4.72 -3.81 8.72
C GLU A 31 4.86 -2.82 7.56
N ASN A 32 4.73 -3.30 6.32
CA ASN A 32 4.75 -2.44 5.12
C ASN A 32 3.65 -1.37 5.15
N VAL A 33 2.45 -1.69 5.63
CA VAL A 33 1.38 -0.68 5.72
C VAL A 33 1.74 0.39 6.73
N ILE A 34 2.30 -0.02 7.87
CA ILE A 34 2.73 0.90 8.94
C ILE A 34 3.86 1.80 8.43
N ASP A 35 4.88 1.22 7.80
CA ASP A 35 6.04 1.96 7.30
C ASP A 35 5.65 3.01 6.24
N HIS A 36 4.81 2.66 5.26
CA HIS A 36 4.33 3.63 4.27
C HIS A 36 3.28 4.60 4.83
N TYR A 37 2.68 4.33 5.98
CA TYR A 37 1.77 5.26 6.65
C TYR A 37 2.53 6.28 7.50
N ASP A 38 3.50 5.83 8.30
CA ASP A 38 4.30 6.68 9.18
C ASP A 38 5.35 7.49 8.41
N ASN A 39 5.94 6.88 7.36
CA ASN A 39 6.96 7.50 6.51
C ASN A 39 6.54 7.45 5.03
N PRO A 40 5.43 8.10 4.63
CA PRO A 40 4.95 8.04 3.26
C PRO A 40 5.97 8.67 2.30
N ARG A 41 6.29 7.96 1.22
CA ARG A 41 7.24 8.42 0.20
C ARG A 41 6.52 9.29 -0.81
N ASN A 42 7.22 10.26 -1.40
CA ASN A 42 6.68 11.03 -2.53
C ASN A 42 5.41 11.85 -2.25
N VAL A 43 5.12 12.19 -0.99
CA VAL A 43 4.01 13.12 -0.68
C VAL A 43 4.32 14.49 -1.30
N GLY A 44 3.35 15.07 -2.00
CA GLY A 44 3.52 16.38 -2.62
C GLY A 44 2.61 16.61 -3.82
N SER A 45 2.95 17.62 -4.62
CA SER A 45 2.26 17.89 -5.86
C SER A 45 3.16 18.64 -6.82
N PHE A 46 2.92 18.44 -8.12
CA PHE A 46 3.51 19.24 -9.18
C PHE A 46 2.53 20.33 -9.65
N ASP A 47 3.03 21.26 -10.44
CA ASP A 47 2.16 22.19 -11.17
C ASP A 47 1.28 21.42 -12.16
N LYS A 48 -0.02 21.66 -12.09
CA LYS A 48 -1.01 21.05 -12.99
C LYS A 48 -0.90 21.55 -14.43
N ASN A 49 -0.33 22.74 -14.62
CA ASN A 49 -0.18 23.39 -15.92
C ASN A 49 1.08 22.92 -16.67
N ASP A 50 1.99 22.21 -16.00
CA ASP A 50 3.18 21.64 -16.64
C ASP A 50 2.75 20.58 -17.68
N PRO A 51 3.11 20.73 -18.97
CA PRO A 51 2.76 19.77 -20.02
C PRO A 51 3.44 18.41 -19.83
N THR A 52 4.53 18.35 -19.06
CA THR A 52 5.25 17.11 -18.73
C THR A 52 4.59 16.32 -17.60
N VAL A 53 3.52 16.86 -16.99
CA VAL A 53 2.86 16.27 -15.82
C VAL A 53 1.47 15.73 -16.17
N GLY A 54 1.27 14.44 -15.90
CA GLY A 54 -0.05 13.80 -15.87
C GLY A 54 -0.64 13.82 -14.48
N THR A 55 -1.93 14.15 -14.34
CA THR A 55 -2.65 14.19 -13.06
C THR A 55 -3.86 13.27 -13.08
N GLY A 56 -3.87 12.28 -12.20
CA GLY A 56 -5.02 11.43 -11.91
C GLY A 56 -5.66 11.84 -10.58
N LEU A 57 -6.92 12.26 -10.61
CA LEU A 57 -7.73 12.48 -9.42
C LEU A 57 -8.89 11.47 -9.44
N VAL A 58 -8.92 10.60 -8.44
CA VAL A 58 -9.89 9.49 -8.35
C VAL A 58 -10.46 9.40 -6.93
N GLY A 59 -11.58 8.71 -6.80
CA GLY A 59 -12.33 8.60 -5.54
C GLY A 59 -13.36 9.71 -5.37
N ALA A 60 -14.10 9.64 -4.26
CA ALA A 60 -15.17 10.57 -3.95
C ALA A 60 -15.17 10.89 -2.45
N PRO A 61 -15.30 12.17 -2.05
CA PRO A 61 -15.34 12.55 -0.63
C PRO A 61 -16.43 11.81 0.16
N ALA A 62 -17.56 11.51 -0.48
CA ALA A 62 -18.66 10.76 0.13
C ALA A 62 -18.28 9.33 0.54
N CYS A 63 -17.32 8.72 -0.15
CA CYS A 63 -16.83 7.37 0.15
C CYS A 63 -15.68 7.37 1.17
N GLY A 64 -15.18 8.54 1.56
CA GLY A 64 -14.08 8.69 2.50
C GLY A 64 -12.68 8.50 1.91
N ASP A 65 -12.55 8.14 0.64
CA ASP A 65 -11.27 7.98 -0.05
C ASP A 65 -11.20 8.84 -1.32
N VAL A 66 -10.18 9.70 -1.41
CA VAL A 66 -9.85 10.55 -2.55
C VAL A 66 -8.34 10.56 -2.75
N MET A 67 -7.87 10.19 -3.94
CA MET A 67 -6.46 10.12 -4.26
C MET A 67 -6.14 10.99 -5.46
N LYS A 68 -5.14 11.86 -5.30
CA LYS A 68 -4.49 12.61 -6.38
C LYS A 68 -3.08 12.06 -6.59
N LEU A 69 -2.83 11.46 -7.75
CA LEU A 69 -1.51 11.01 -8.16
C LEU A 69 -1.05 11.82 -9.37
N GLN A 70 0.19 12.30 -9.32
CA GLN A 70 0.80 13.06 -10.40
C GLN A 70 2.10 12.38 -10.82
N ILE A 71 2.27 12.18 -12.12
CA ILE A 71 3.50 11.65 -12.73
C ILE A 71 4.15 12.76 -13.55
N LYS A 72 5.48 12.86 -13.47
CA LYS A 72 6.29 13.71 -14.35
C LYS A 72 7.03 12.82 -15.32
N VAL A 73 6.88 13.10 -16.60
CA VAL A 73 7.42 12.28 -17.70
C VAL A 73 8.52 13.06 -18.41
N ASP A 74 9.65 12.40 -18.66
CA ASP A 74 10.67 12.94 -19.56
C ASP A 74 10.25 12.75 -21.02
N GLU A 75 10.17 13.85 -21.75
CA GLU A 75 9.72 13.90 -23.13
C GLU A 75 10.62 13.11 -24.09
N LYS A 76 11.93 13.05 -23.79
CA LYS A 76 12.92 12.42 -24.68
C LYS A 76 12.89 10.91 -24.57
N THR A 77 12.72 10.42 -23.34
CA THR A 77 12.79 8.99 -23.02
C THR A 77 11.41 8.34 -22.92
N GLY A 78 10.35 9.13 -22.70
CA GLY A 78 9.01 8.62 -22.42
C GLY A 78 8.86 7.98 -21.04
N GLN A 79 9.85 8.14 -20.17
CA GLN A 79 9.89 7.51 -18.84
C GLN A 79 9.40 8.46 -17.75
N ILE A 80 8.80 7.89 -16.70
CA ILE A 80 8.36 8.66 -15.54
C ILE A 80 9.58 8.96 -14.66
N VAL A 81 10.00 10.22 -14.59
CA VAL A 81 11.18 10.64 -13.83
C VAL A 81 10.89 10.89 -12.35
N ASP A 82 9.66 11.30 -12.04
CA ASP A 82 9.22 11.47 -10.65
C ASP A 82 7.71 11.30 -10.55
N ALA A 83 7.23 10.93 -9.36
CA ALA A 83 5.82 10.83 -9.06
C ALA A 83 5.55 11.42 -7.68
N ARG A 84 4.36 12.01 -7.52
CA ARG A 84 3.90 12.60 -6.26
C ARG A 84 2.45 12.25 -6.02
N PHE A 85 2.06 12.16 -4.75
CA PHE A 85 0.66 11.98 -4.39
C PHE A 85 0.19 12.89 -3.26
N LYS A 86 -1.12 13.10 -3.24
CA LYS A 86 -1.90 13.52 -2.06
C LYS A 86 -3.11 12.62 -1.96
N THR A 87 -3.38 12.08 -0.79
CA THR A 87 -4.53 11.23 -0.58
C THR A 87 -5.23 11.60 0.71
N PHE A 88 -6.55 11.48 0.69
CA PHE A 88 -7.41 11.53 1.86
C PHE A 88 -8.08 10.17 1.94
N GLY A 89 -7.90 9.44 3.03
CA GLY A 89 -8.41 8.09 3.15
C GLY A 89 -7.83 7.38 4.36
N CYS A 90 -8.18 6.10 4.50
CA CYS A 90 -7.64 5.29 5.59
C CYS A 90 -6.14 5.00 5.44
N GLY A 91 -5.47 4.54 6.50
CA GLY A 91 -4.02 4.26 6.47
C GLY A 91 -3.60 3.32 5.33
N SER A 92 -4.44 2.34 4.98
CA SER A 92 -4.21 1.46 3.82
C SER A 92 -4.25 2.20 2.49
N ALA A 93 -5.07 3.25 2.34
CA ALA A 93 -5.09 4.08 1.14
C ALA A 93 -3.83 4.94 1.02
N ILE A 94 -3.33 5.48 2.15
CA ILE A 94 -2.04 6.19 2.22
C ILE A 94 -0.89 5.27 1.83
N ALA A 95 -0.83 4.07 2.43
CA ALA A 95 0.19 3.08 2.12
C ALA A 95 0.16 2.67 0.63
N SER A 96 -1.02 2.32 0.09
CA SER A 96 -1.18 1.98 -1.33
C SER A 96 -0.77 3.12 -2.25
N SER A 97 -1.05 4.37 -1.87
CA SER A 97 -0.66 5.55 -2.65
C SER A 97 0.86 5.73 -2.67
N SER A 98 1.53 5.56 -1.53
CA SER A 98 3.00 5.62 -1.44
C SER A 98 3.66 4.56 -2.31
N VAL A 99 3.24 3.30 -2.15
CA VAL A 99 3.76 2.17 -2.94
C VAL A 99 3.58 2.41 -4.43
N ALA A 100 2.39 2.85 -4.83
CA ALA A 100 2.11 3.17 -6.23
C ALA A 100 3.07 4.21 -6.78
N THR A 101 3.34 5.30 -6.06
CA THR A 101 4.28 6.34 -6.53
C THR A 101 5.72 5.86 -6.64
N GLU A 102 6.16 4.94 -5.79
CA GLU A 102 7.49 4.36 -5.89
C GLU A 102 7.60 3.41 -7.08
N TRP A 103 6.55 2.62 -7.33
CA TRP A 103 6.55 1.64 -8.41
C TRP A 103 6.49 2.28 -9.79
N VAL A 104 5.79 3.41 -9.94
CA VAL A 104 5.71 4.09 -11.25
C VAL A 104 6.98 4.87 -11.59
N LYS A 105 7.80 5.22 -10.60
CA LYS A 105 9.01 6.01 -10.82
C LYS A 105 10.07 5.18 -11.54
N GLY A 106 10.66 5.76 -12.59
CA GLY A 106 11.69 5.12 -13.43
C GLY A 106 11.15 4.12 -14.44
N LYS A 107 9.83 3.93 -14.54
CA LYS A 107 9.20 3.02 -15.51
C LYS A 107 8.70 3.75 -16.75
N ALA A 108 8.57 3.01 -17.84
CA ALA A 108 7.88 3.49 -19.03
C ALA A 108 6.36 3.53 -18.82
N MET A 109 5.66 4.38 -19.57
CA MET A 109 4.21 4.53 -19.44
C MET A 109 3.43 3.24 -19.72
N GLU A 110 3.92 2.41 -20.62
CA GLU A 110 3.31 1.14 -20.99
C GLU A 110 3.45 0.11 -19.86
N GLU A 111 4.59 0.13 -19.16
CA GLU A 111 4.86 -0.77 -18.03
C GLU A 111 4.00 -0.40 -16.83
N VAL A 112 3.81 0.89 -16.53
CA VAL A 112 2.99 1.29 -15.37
C VAL A 112 1.51 0.94 -15.54
N LEU A 113 1.01 0.83 -16.77
CA LEU A 113 -0.35 0.36 -17.03
C LEU A 113 -0.53 -1.14 -16.75
N THR A 114 0.57 -1.90 -16.66
CA THR A 114 0.53 -3.33 -16.29
C THR A 114 0.44 -3.56 -14.79
N ILE A 115 0.72 -2.54 -13.97
CA ILE A 115 0.63 -2.62 -12.51
C ILE A 115 -0.83 -2.86 -12.12
N LYS A 116 -1.08 -3.94 -11.36
CA LYS A 116 -2.41 -4.31 -10.90
C LYS A 116 -2.60 -4.08 -9.41
N ASN A 117 -3.83 -3.77 -9.01
CA ASN A 117 -4.24 -3.67 -7.62
C ASN A 117 -3.90 -4.93 -6.80
N THR A 118 -3.91 -6.11 -7.44
CA THR A 118 -3.60 -7.39 -6.79
C THR A 118 -2.16 -7.46 -6.32
N GLU A 119 -1.23 -6.85 -7.06
CA GLU A 119 0.19 -6.82 -6.72
C GLU A 119 0.43 -5.87 -5.55
N ILE A 120 -0.18 -4.68 -5.58
CA ILE A 120 -0.14 -3.71 -4.47
C ILE A 120 -0.75 -4.32 -3.20
N ALA A 121 -1.92 -4.94 -3.31
CA ALA A 121 -2.60 -5.60 -2.20
C ALA A 121 -1.76 -6.72 -1.60
N LYS A 122 -1.10 -7.53 -2.44
CA LYS A 122 -0.21 -8.60 -2.00
C LYS A 122 1.04 -8.04 -1.32
N HIS A 123 1.62 -6.97 -1.85
CA HIS A 123 2.81 -6.33 -1.28
C HIS A 123 2.54 -5.74 0.11
N LEU A 124 1.36 -5.16 0.30
CA LEU A 124 0.91 -4.61 1.57
C LEU A 124 0.18 -5.62 2.47
N SER A 125 0.07 -6.88 2.05
CA SER A 125 -0.69 -7.93 2.74
C SER A 125 -2.10 -7.47 3.18
N LEU A 126 -2.80 -6.78 2.28
CA LEU A 126 -4.10 -6.19 2.60
C LEU A 126 -5.16 -7.27 2.80
N PRO A 127 -5.98 -7.18 3.88
CA PRO A 127 -7.12 -8.08 4.04
C PRO A 127 -8.19 -7.77 2.98
N PRO A 128 -9.09 -8.73 2.66
CA PRO A 128 -10.11 -8.58 1.62
C PRO A 128 -10.97 -7.31 1.74
N VAL A 129 -11.25 -6.86 2.97
CA VAL A 129 -12.06 -5.67 3.26
C VAL A 129 -11.38 -4.36 2.80
N LYS A 130 -10.06 -4.36 2.61
CA LYS A 130 -9.26 -3.17 2.23
C LYS A 130 -8.74 -3.20 0.80
N LEU A 131 -9.23 -4.13 -0.05
CA LEU A 131 -8.82 -4.20 -1.46
C LEU A 131 -9.24 -2.97 -2.29
N HIS A 132 -10.28 -2.22 -1.88
CA HIS A 132 -10.63 -0.97 -2.56
C HIS A 132 -9.49 0.06 -2.52
N CYS A 133 -8.62 0.03 -1.51
CA CYS A 133 -7.49 0.94 -1.39
C CYS A 133 -6.43 0.69 -2.48
N SER A 134 -6.22 -0.57 -2.87
CA SER A 134 -5.29 -0.89 -3.96
C SER A 134 -5.92 -0.65 -5.34
N MET A 135 -7.24 -0.83 -5.47
CA MET A 135 -7.98 -0.47 -6.68
C MET A 135 -7.92 1.04 -6.95
N LEU A 136 -8.11 1.86 -5.92
CA LEU A 136 -7.99 3.31 -6.01
C LEU A 136 -6.61 3.74 -6.54
N ALA A 137 -5.54 3.08 -6.07
CA ALA A 137 -4.18 3.35 -6.51
C ALA A 137 -3.96 2.97 -7.99
N GLU A 138 -4.45 1.82 -8.43
CA GLU A 138 -4.42 1.41 -9.85
C GLU A 138 -5.18 2.40 -10.74
N ASP A 139 -6.39 2.79 -10.33
CA ASP A 139 -7.21 3.75 -11.07
C ASP A 139 -6.54 5.13 -11.16
N ALA A 140 -5.86 5.56 -10.08
CA ALA A 140 -5.10 6.81 -10.07
C ALA A 140 -3.94 6.79 -11.07
N ILE A 141 -3.20 5.67 -11.18
CA ILE A 141 -2.12 5.51 -12.16
C ILE A 141 -2.67 5.63 -13.58
N LYS A 142 -3.74 4.88 -13.89
CA LYS A 142 -4.37 4.92 -15.22
C LYS A 142 -4.88 6.31 -15.56
N ALA A 143 -5.52 7.00 -14.61
CA ALA A 143 -6.00 8.36 -14.80
C ALA A 143 -4.86 9.35 -15.06
N ALA A 144 -3.74 9.24 -14.34
CA ALA A 144 -2.58 10.12 -14.53
C ALA A 144 -1.91 9.91 -15.91
N VAL A 145 -1.76 8.66 -16.34
CA VAL A 145 -1.22 8.33 -17.68
C VAL A 145 -2.17 8.83 -18.78
N LYS A 146 -3.49 8.66 -18.60
CA LYS A 146 -4.49 9.15 -19.54
C LYS A 146 -4.44 10.67 -19.69
N ASP A 147 -4.42 11.42 -18.58
CA ASP A 147 -4.31 12.89 -18.59
C ASP A 147 -3.05 13.37 -19.33
N TYR A 148 -1.90 12.73 -19.07
CA TYR A 148 -0.66 13.06 -19.80
C TYR A 148 -0.79 12.82 -21.31
N LYS A 149 -1.35 11.67 -21.73
CA LYS A 149 -1.56 11.36 -23.15
C LYS A 149 -2.52 12.35 -23.81
N GLU A 150 -3.59 12.75 -23.13
CA GLU A 150 -4.54 13.75 -23.63
C GLU A 150 -3.91 15.14 -23.77
N LYS A 151 -3.06 15.55 -22.83
CA LYS A 151 -2.30 16.82 -22.94
C LYS A 151 -1.39 16.82 -24.16
N ARG A 152 -0.70 15.71 -24.43
CA ARG A 152 0.17 15.57 -25.62
C ARG A 152 -0.58 15.69 -26.94
N VAL A 153 -1.75 15.08 -27.04
CA VAL A 153 -2.58 15.19 -28.25
C VAL A 153 -3.00 16.65 -28.48
N LYS A 154 -3.38 17.37 -27.42
CA LYS A 154 -3.74 18.80 -27.51
C LYS A 154 -2.56 19.69 -27.90
N THR A 155 -1.36 19.41 -27.40
CA THR A 155 -0.15 20.18 -27.73
C THR A 155 0.34 19.92 -29.16
N ASN A 156 0.20 18.70 -29.69
CA ASN A 156 0.65 18.36 -31.04
C ASN A 156 -0.37 18.68 -32.15
N GLY A 157 -1.62 18.97 -31.78
CA GLY A 157 -2.71 19.34 -32.70
C GLY A 157 -3.02 20.83 -32.75
N ALA A 158 -2.24 21.67 -32.07
CA ALA A 158 -2.29 23.13 -32.10
C ALA A 158 -1.07 23.68 -32.84
#